data_AF-A0A1R2B090-F1
#
_entry.id   AF-A0A1R2B090-F1
#
_cell.length_a   1.000
_cell.length_b   1.000
_cell.length_c   1.000
_cell.angle_alpha   90.00
_cell.angle_beta   90.00
_cell.angle_gamma   90.00
#
_symmetry.space_group_name_H-M   'P 1'
#
loop_
_entity.id
_entity.type
_entity.pdbx_description
1 polymer ?
#
loop_
_entity_poly.entity_id
_entity_poly.type
_entity_poly.pdbx_seq_one_letter_code
_entity_poly.pdbx_strand_id
1 'polypeptide(L)'
;MPNKENIQKGSIIFDVSKKEAATPQSGLSKLVEILSRDKKFIITSNRDTITLERLGDAVLVIISAPREMFSKEEFDTLKLYIQGGDNILVMLSEGEKVS
;
A
#
# COMPACT_ATOMS: atom_id res chain seq x y z
N MET A 1 0.04 32.32 19.04
CA MET A 1 0.43 30.90 19.08
C MET A 1 -0.40 30.18 18.03
N PRO A 2 0.17 29.67 16.92
CA PRO A 2 -0.63 28.85 16.02
C PRO A 2 -0.90 27.52 16.71
N ASN A 3 -2.18 27.17 16.82
CA ASN A 3 -2.64 25.87 17.26
C ASN A 3 -1.94 24.82 16.39
N LYS A 4 -1.11 23.95 16.99
CA LYS A 4 -0.66 22.73 16.32
C LYS A 4 -1.92 21.88 16.18
N GLU A 5 -2.64 22.05 15.07
CA GLU A 5 -3.68 21.11 14.69
C GLU A 5 -3.07 19.72 14.83
N ASN A 6 -3.76 18.87 15.57
CA ASN A 6 -3.38 17.48 15.77
C ASN A 6 -3.60 16.80 14.42
N ILE A 7 -2.64 16.98 13.50
CA ILE A 7 -2.66 16.38 12.16
C ILE A 7 -2.65 14.88 12.41
N GLN A 8 -3.82 14.26 12.29
CA GLN A 8 -3.94 12.82 12.33
C GLN A 8 -3.13 12.30 11.15
N LYS A 9 -2.00 11.66 11.45
CA LYS A 9 -1.08 11.20 10.43
C LYS A 9 -1.69 9.99 9.74
N GLY A 10 -2.02 10.10 8.46
CA GLY A 10 -2.49 8.95 7.67
C GLY A 10 -1.34 8.01 7.33
N SER A 11 -1.56 6.70 7.33
CA SER A 11 -0.52 5.76 6.88
C SER A 11 -0.69 5.41 5.40
N ILE A 12 0.41 5.41 4.65
CA ILE A 12 0.48 4.85 3.30
C ILE A 12 1.28 3.56 3.39
N ILE A 13 0.65 2.43 3.05
CA ILE A 13 1.26 1.12 3.09
C ILE A 13 1.61 0.71 1.66
N PHE A 14 2.87 0.36 1.44
CA PHE A 14 3.27 -0.37 0.25
C PHE A 14 3.25 -1.86 0.55
N ASP A 15 2.41 -2.62 -0.14
CA ASP A 15 2.46 -4.07 -0.07
C ASP A 15 3.66 -4.58 -0.85
N VAL A 16 4.42 -5.48 -0.22
CA VAL A 16 5.55 -6.19 -0.82
C VAL A 16 5.45 -7.70 -0.57
N SER A 17 4.24 -8.20 -0.29
CA SER A 17 3.98 -9.59 0.12
C SER A 17 3.91 -10.56 -1.06
N LYS A 18 3.77 -10.07 -2.30
CA LYS A 18 3.60 -10.85 -3.54
C LYS A 18 4.77 -10.71 -4.51
N LYS A 19 5.98 -10.47 -3.97
CA LYS A 19 7.22 -10.30 -4.75
C LYS A 19 7.10 -9.22 -5.82
N GLU A 20 6.48 -8.11 -5.44
CA GLU A 20 6.24 -6.91 -6.22
C GLU A 20 7.51 -6.51 -6.98
N ALA A 21 7.38 -6.31 -8.30
CA ALA A 21 8.50 -5.93 -9.15
C ALA A 21 9.07 -4.56 -8.79
N ALA A 22 8.22 -3.68 -8.27
CA ALA A 22 8.59 -2.35 -7.80
C ALA A 22 8.21 -2.21 -6.31
N THR A 23 9.18 -1.87 -5.50
CA THR A 23 9.07 -1.72 -4.04
C THR A 23 9.45 -0.30 -3.62
N PRO A 24 9.17 0.10 -2.36
CA PRO A 24 9.61 1.39 -1.83
C PRO A 24 11.12 1.62 -1.96
N GLN A 25 11.91 0.55 -1.83
CA GLN A 25 13.37 0.59 -1.88
C GLN A 25 13.91 0.52 -3.32
N SER A 26 13.12 0.00 -4.28
CA SER A 26 13.55 -0.20 -5.67
C SER A 26 12.39 0.02 -6.65
N GLY A 27 12.54 0.95 -7.60
CA GLY A 27 11.50 1.27 -8.59
C GLY A 27 10.51 2.35 -8.13
N LEU A 28 10.20 2.45 -6.83
CA LEU A 28 9.31 3.50 -6.29
C LEU A 28 9.99 4.47 -5.30
N SER A 29 11.31 4.45 -5.18
CA SER A 29 12.04 5.31 -4.23
C SER A 29 11.74 6.81 -4.39
N LYS A 30 11.61 7.29 -5.63
CA LYS A 30 11.19 8.68 -5.91
C LYS A 30 9.76 8.98 -5.47
N LEU A 31 8.83 8.03 -5.62
CA LEU A 31 7.46 8.18 -5.15
C LEU A 31 7.43 8.26 -3.62
N VAL A 32 8.18 7.38 -2.94
CA VAL A 32 8.35 7.41 -1.49
C VAL A 32 8.94 8.74 -1.03
N GLU A 33 9.95 9.26 -1.72
CA GLU A 33 10.53 10.57 -1.43
C GLU A 33 9.50 11.69 -1.54
N ILE A 34 8.70 11.72 -2.62
CA ILE A 34 7.66 12.73 -2.82
C ILE A 34 6.59 12.64 -1.74
N LEU A 35 6.08 11.45 -1.46
CA LEU A 35 5.04 11.22 -0.44
C LEU A 35 5.53 11.57 0.97
N SER A 36 6.80 11.30 1.28
CA SER A 36 7.39 11.60 2.60
C SER A 36 7.61 13.08 2.85
N ARG A 37 7.58 13.93 1.82
CA ARG A 37 7.66 15.40 1.98
C ARG A 37 6.43 15.96 2.67
N ASP A 38 5.27 15.31 2.52
CA ASP A 38 4.09 15.66 3.29
C ASP A 38 4.13 14.99 4.67
N LYS A 39 4.38 15.81 5.70
CA LYS A 39 4.49 15.36 7.10
C LYS A 39 3.19 14.79 7.68
N LYS A 40 2.09 14.88 6.93
CA LYS A 40 0.80 14.25 7.26
C LYS A 40 0.82 12.73 7.06
N PHE A 41 1.74 12.19 6.27
CA PHE A 41 1.76 10.76 5.98
C PHE A 41 2.93 10.02 6.64
N ILE A 42 2.68 8.80 7.09
CA ILE A 42 3.71 7.84 7.51
C ILE A 42 3.74 6.73 6.48
N ILE A 43 4.90 6.52 5.87
CA ILE A 43 5.10 5.46 4.88
C ILE A 43 5.64 4.22 5.57
N THR A 44 4.97 3.09 5.33
CA THR A 44 5.38 1.77 5.84
C THR A 44 5.29 0.74 4.72
N SER A 45 5.68 -0.50 5.02
CA SER A 45 5.56 -1.62 4.07
C SER A 45 5.00 -2.84 4.76
N ASN A 46 4.03 -3.50 4.12
CA ASN A 46 3.55 -4.81 4.53
C ASN A 46 4.34 -5.90 3.81
N ARG A 47 4.94 -6.83 4.58
CA ARG A 47 5.74 -7.96 4.06
C ARG A 47 5.06 -9.32 4.27
N ASP A 48 3.96 -9.33 5.01
CA ASP A 48 3.25 -10.53 5.43
C ASP A 48 1.92 -10.65 4.68
N THR A 49 1.20 -11.76 4.88
CA THR A 49 -0.15 -11.96 4.33
C THR A 49 -1.06 -10.76 4.63
N ILE A 50 -1.79 -10.30 3.61
CA ILE A 50 -2.70 -9.17 3.73
C ILE A 50 -3.87 -9.55 4.66
N THR A 51 -4.01 -8.78 5.75
CA THR A 51 -5.13 -8.86 6.69
C THR A 51 -5.59 -7.45 7.06
N LEU A 52 -6.86 -7.28 7.48
CA LEU A 52 -7.35 -5.97 7.93
C LEU A 52 -6.51 -5.39 9.07
N GLU A 53 -6.04 -6.24 9.99
CA GLU A 53 -5.15 -5.82 11.08
C GLU A 53 -3.83 -5.23 10.56
N ARG A 54 -3.27 -5.78 9.49
CA ARG A 54 -2.03 -5.29 8.87
C ARG A 54 -2.24 -4.04 8.05
N LEU A 55 -3.39 -3.90 7.40
CA LEU A 55 -3.75 -2.67 6.69
C LEU A 55 -4.04 -1.53 7.69
N GLY A 56 -4.57 -1.87 8.87
CA GLY A 56 -4.83 -0.93 9.96
C GLY A 56 -5.64 0.29 9.49
N ASP A 57 -5.28 1.46 10.00
CA ASP A 57 -5.87 2.75 9.59
C ASP A 57 -5.11 3.39 8.40
N ALA A 58 -4.54 2.56 7.51
CA ALA A 58 -3.93 3.10 6.31
C ALA A 58 -4.97 3.87 5.50
N VAL A 59 -4.60 5.04 5.01
CA VAL A 59 -5.44 5.84 4.12
C VAL A 59 -5.28 5.44 2.66
N LEU A 60 -4.19 4.72 2.36
CA LEU A 60 -3.86 4.22 1.04
C LEU A 60 -2.98 2.97 1.14
N VAL A 61 -3.38 1.91 0.45
CA VAL A 61 -2.55 0.73 0.17
C VAL A 61 -2.08 0.77 -1.28
N ILE A 62 -0.80 0.55 -1.52
CA ILE A 62 -0.17 0.53 -2.84
C ILE A 62 0.34 -0.88 -3.12
N ILE A 63 -0.14 -1.50 -4.18
CA ILE A 63 0.30 -2.81 -4.67
C ILE A 63 0.90 -2.61 -6.06
N SER A 64 2.20 -2.88 -6.23
CA SER A 64 2.92 -2.51 -7.46
C SER A 64 3.53 -3.71 -8.17
N ALA A 65 2.91 -4.10 -9.28
CA ALA A 65 3.29 -5.23 -10.13
C ALA A 65 3.51 -6.51 -9.30
N PRO A 66 2.47 -7.00 -8.59
CA PRO A 66 2.56 -8.24 -7.84
C PRO A 66 2.86 -9.40 -8.79
N ARG A 67 3.77 -10.29 -8.40
CA ARG A 67 4.23 -11.43 -9.21
C ARG A 67 3.68 -12.77 -8.73
N GLU A 68 2.97 -12.77 -7.61
CA GLU A 68 2.33 -13.96 -7.04
C GLU A 68 0.82 -13.77 -6.96
N MET A 69 0.11 -14.90 -6.99
CA MET A 69 -1.34 -14.89 -6.83
C MET A 69 -1.73 -14.50 -5.40
N PHE A 70 -2.81 -13.74 -5.29
CA PHE A 70 -3.48 -13.50 -4.02
C PHE A 70 -4.39 -14.69 -3.72
N SER A 71 -4.45 -15.07 -2.44
CA SER A 71 -5.41 -16.04 -1.95
C SER A 71 -6.82 -15.43 -1.97
N LYS A 72 -7.84 -16.28 -1.82
CA LYS A 72 -9.23 -15.83 -1.71
C LYS A 72 -9.41 -14.93 -0.48
N GLU A 73 -8.76 -15.28 0.63
CA GLU A 73 -8.84 -14.56 1.91
C GLU A 73 -8.22 -13.15 1.80
N GLU A 74 -7.10 -13.03 1.08
CA GLU A 74 -6.48 -11.72 0.81
C GLU A 74 -7.37 -10.87 -0.08
N PHE A 75 -7.95 -11.44 -1.14
CA PHE A 75 -8.92 -10.73 -1.99
C PHE A 75 -10.16 -10.30 -1.21
N ASP A 76 -10.71 -11.16 -0.36
CA ASP A 76 -11.87 -10.82 0.46
C ASP A 76 -11.54 -9.73 1.48
N THR A 77 -10.33 -9.75 2.05
CA THR A 77 -9.80 -8.66 2.88
C THR A 77 -9.74 -7.34 2.13
N LEU A 78 -9.16 -7.32 0.92
CA LEU A 78 -9.05 -6.11 0.10
C LEU A 78 -10.42 -5.55 -0.29
N LYS A 79 -11.41 -6.43 -0.56
CA LYS A 79 -12.80 -6.01 -0.79
C LYS A 79 -13.41 -5.36 0.44
N LEU A 80 -13.26 -5.96 1.62
CA LEU A 80 -13.76 -5.40 2.87
C LEU A 80 -13.12 -4.03 3.16
N TYR A 81 -11.82 -3.90 2.90
CA TYR A 81 -11.09 -2.64 3.04
C TYR A 81 -11.67 -1.54 2.13
N ILE A 82 -11.90 -1.83 0.85
CA ILE A 82 -12.55 -0.87 -0.08
C ILE A 82 -13.99 -0.56 0.36
N GLN A 83 -14.75 -1.56 0.81
CA GLN A 83 -16.12 -1.36 1.31
C GLN A 83 -16.18 -0.48 2.57
N GLY A 84 -15.10 -0.46 3.36
CA GLY A 84 -14.91 0.46 4.50
C GLY A 84 -14.73 1.92 4.10
N GLY A 85 -14.46 2.20 2.82
CA GLY A 85 -14.22 3.55 2.29
C GLY A 85 -12.74 3.89 2.12
N ASP A 86 -11.85 2.92 2.31
CA ASP A 86 -10.41 3.11 2.17
C ASP A 86 -9.92 2.97 0.72
N ASN A 87 -8.69 3.43 0.47
CA ASN A 87 -8.16 3.55 -0.89
C ASN A 87 -7.11 2.50 -1.21
N ILE A 88 -7.16 1.96 -2.42
CA ILE A 88 -6.13 1.06 -2.96
C ILE A 88 -5.66 1.58 -4.32
N LEU A 89 -4.35 1.67 -4.52
CA LEU A 89 -3.72 1.87 -5.82
C LEU A 89 -3.06 0.56 -6.25
N VAL A 90 -3.52 0.01 -7.37
CA VAL A 90 -2.89 -1.16 -8.01
C VAL A 90 -2.22 -0.73 -9.30
N MET A 91 -0.93 -1.03 -9.42
CA MET A 91 -0.15 -0.83 -10.65
C MET A 91 0.20 -2.19 -11.22
N LEU A 92 0.04 -2.37 -12.53
CA LEU A 92 0.40 -3.61 -13.22
C LEU A 92 1.51 -3.29 -14.23
N SER A 93 2.36 -4.27 -14.51
CA SER A 93 3.30 -4.22 -15.63
C SER A 93 2.74 -4.98 -16.83
N GLU A 94 3.37 -4.81 -17.99
CA GLU A 94 3.12 -5.69 -19.13
C GLU A 94 3.32 -7.16 -18.69
N GLY A 95 2.41 -8.02 -19.11
CA GLY A 95 2.37 -9.41 -18.64
C GLY A 95 3.52 -10.23 -19.22
N GLU A 96 4.11 -11.09 -18.39
CA GLU A 96 4.81 -12.27 -18.91
C GLU A 96 3.76 -13.28 -19.37
N LYS A 97 3.97 -13.94 -20.52
CA LYS A 97 3.09 -15.03 -20.95
C LYS A 97 3.09 -16.09 -19.86
N VAL A 98 1.93 -16.33 -19.26
CA VAL A 98 1.68 -17.58 -18.55
C VAL A 98 1.61 -18.67 -19.62
N SER A 99 2.74 -19.36 -19.83
CA SER A 99 2.81 -20.56 -20.68
C SER A 99 2.37 -21.78 -19.89
#